data_AF-A0A357KMN4-F1
#
_entry.id   AF-A0A357KMN4-F1
#
_cell.length_a   1.000
_cell.length_b   1.000
_cell.length_c   1.000
_cell.angle_alpha   90.00
_cell.angle_beta   90.00
_cell.angle_gamma   90.00
#
_symmetry.space_group_name_H-M   'P 1'
#
loop_
_entity.id
_entity.type
_entity.pdbx_description
1 polymer ?
#
loop_
_entity_poly.entity_id
_entity_poly.type
_entity_poly.pdbx_seq_one_letter_code
_entity_poly.pdbx_strand_id
1 'polypeptide(L)'
;MAKKKEVQEESLEKQLWKSADKLRKNIDAAEYKHVVLGLIFLKYISDAFEELYAKLKAGEGDYAGADPEDKDEYKAENVFFVPQDARWSHLQAHAKQPTIGKTVDEAMDAIEKENASLKGVLPKVYARQNLDPTSLGELIDLISNIALGDAKSR
;
A
#
# COMPACT_ATOMS: atom_id res chain seq x y z
N MET A 1 -41.43 8.50 10.00
CA MET A 1 -40.34 7.61 10.46
C MET A 1 -39.46 7.29 9.27
N ALA A 2 -38.27 7.88 9.18
CA ALA A 2 -37.33 7.63 8.09
C ALA A 2 -36.59 6.30 8.35
N LYS A 3 -36.67 5.35 7.43
CA LYS A 3 -35.89 4.10 7.47
C LYS A 3 -34.41 4.46 7.32
N LYS A 4 -33.63 4.27 8.39
CA LYS A 4 -32.17 4.30 8.35
C LYS A 4 -31.71 3.15 7.47
N LYS A 5 -31.14 3.45 6.29
CA LYS A 5 -30.53 2.46 5.41
C LYS A 5 -29.27 1.97 6.12
N GLU A 6 -29.30 0.76 6.69
CA GLU A 6 -28.09 0.07 7.09
C GLU A 6 -27.28 -0.20 5.82
N VAL A 7 -26.23 0.59 5.61
CA VAL A 7 -25.22 0.28 4.60
C VAL A 7 -24.49 -0.94 5.13
N GLN A 8 -24.91 -2.12 4.69
CA GLN A 8 -24.17 -3.34 4.91
C GLN A 8 -22.88 -3.19 4.09
N GLU A 9 -21.80 -2.75 4.76
CA GLU A 9 -20.46 -2.80 4.18
C GLU A 9 -20.22 -4.23 3.73
N GLU A 10 -20.10 -4.46 2.42
CA GLU A 10 -19.70 -5.75 1.91
C GLU A 10 -18.39 -6.16 2.57
N SER A 11 -18.27 -7.42 2.99
CA SER A 11 -17.04 -7.88 3.63
C SER A 11 -15.84 -7.58 2.75
N LEU A 12 -14.74 -7.16 3.37
CA LEU A 12 -13.48 -6.81 2.72
C LEU A 12 -13.07 -7.85 1.66
N GLU A 13 -13.22 -9.12 2.01
CA GLU A 13 -12.95 -10.26 1.14
C GLU A 13 -13.79 -10.21 -0.15
N LYS A 14 -15.08 -9.85 -0.08
CA LYS A 14 -15.95 -9.71 -1.26
C LYS A 14 -15.55 -8.54 -2.13
N GLN A 15 -15.13 -7.42 -1.53
CA GLN A 15 -14.67 -6.25 -2.28
C GLN A 15 -13.35 -6.56 -3.01
N LEU A 16 -12.37 -7.14 -2.32
CA LEU A 16 -11.13 -7.63 -2.92
C LEU A 16 -11.42 -8.67 -4.01
N TRP A 17 -12.34 -9.60 -3.76
CA TRP A 17 -12.74 -10.61 -4.74
C TRP A 17 -13.42 -10.00 -5.99
N LYS A 18 -14.26 -8.98 -5.84
CA LYS A 18 -14.86 -8.29 -6.99
C LYS A 18 -13.83 -7.55 -7.83
N SER A 19 -12.87 -6.87 -7.20
CA SER A 19 -11.75 -6.26 -7.92
C SER A 19 -10.85 -7.33 -8.54
N ALA A 20 -10.73 -8.49 -7.91
CA ALA A 20 -10.07 -9.66 -8.48
C ALA A 20 -10.72 -10.16 -9.74
N ASP A 21 -12.04 -10.32 -9.74
CA ASP A 21 -12.78 -10.81 -10.90
C ASP A 21 -12.66 -9.87 -12.11
N LYS A 22 -12.47 -8.56 -11.90
CA LYS A 22 -12.19 -7.60 -12.98
C LYS A 22 -10.79 -7.80 -13.60
N LEU A 23 -9.76 -7.92 -12.75
CA LEU A 23 -8.36 -8.09 -13.17
C LEU A 23 -8.09 -9.47 -13.77
N ARG A 24 -8.75 -10.52 -13.26
CA ARG A 24 -8.59 -11.92 -13.67
C ARG A 24 -9.03 -12.19 -15.11
N LYS A 25 -9.80 -11.29 -15.74
CA LYS A 25 -10.12 -11.42 -17.18
C LYS A 25 -8.89 -11.34 -18.08
N ASN A 26 -7.82 -10.68 -17.61
CA ASN A 26 -6.61 -10.45 -18.38
C ASN A 26 -5.34 -11.10 -17.76
N ILE A 27 -5.44 -11.63 -16.53
CA ILE A 27 -4.29 -12.14 -15.75
C ILE A 27 -4.59 -13.53 -15.19
N ASP A 28 -3.59 -14.40 -15.19
CA ASP A 28 -3.70 -15.71 -14.55
C ASP A 28 -3.91 -15.58 -13.02
N ALA A 29 -4.72 -16.47 -12.45
CA ALA A 29 -5.05 -16.42 -11.02
C ALA A 29 -3.81 -16.51 -10.11
N ALA A 30 -2.75 -17.22 -10.56
CA ALA A 30 -1.51 -17.34 -9.82
C ALA A 30 -0.69 -16.05 -9.83
N GLU A 31 -0.80 -15.22 -10.86
CA GLU A 31 -0.14 -13.91 -10.92
C GLU A 31 -0.92 -12.86 -10.12
N TYR A 32 -2.25 -12.90 -10.20
CA TYR A 32 -3.12 -11.95 -9.51
C TYR A 32 -2.91 -11.93 -7.99
N LYS A 33 -2.75 -13.10 -7.35
CA LYS A 33 -2.52 -13.18 -5.90
C LYS A 33 -1.28 -12.38 -5.48
N HIS A 34 -0.22 -12.40 -6.30
CA HIS A 34 1.03 -11.70 -6.00
C HIS A 34 0.88 -10.19 -6.16
N VAL A 35 0.12 -9.74 -7.17
CA VAL A 35 -0.22 -8.32 -7.38
C VAL A 35 -0.97 -7.77 -6.16
N VAL A 36 -2.03 -8.44 -5.72
CA VAL A 36 -2.84 -7.99 -4.59
C VAL A 36 -2.07 -8.04 -3.28
N LEU A 37 -1.45 -9.18 -2.96
CA LEU A 37 -0.70 -9.32 -1.71
C LEU A 37 0.44 -8.29 -1.63
N GLY A 38 1.10 -8.01 -2.75
CA GLY A 38 2.11 -6.94 -2.81
C GLY A 38 1.53 -5.55 -2.52
N LEU A 39 0.37 -5.20 -3.10
CA LEU A 39 -0.25 -3.90 -2.84
C LEU A 39 -0.78 -3.76 -1.41
N ILE A 40 -1.36 -4.84 -0.84
CA ILE A 40 -1.78 -4.87 0.56
C ILE A 40 -0.56 -4.69 1.48
N PHE A 41 0.54 -5.39 1.19
CA PHE A 41 1.77 -5.23 1.93
C PHE A 41 2.31 -3.81 1.84
N LEU A 42 2.33 -3.22 0.64
CA LEU A 42 2.75 -1.84 0.40
C LEU A 42 1.90 -0.81 1.15
N LYS A 43 0.58 -1.00 1.19
CA LYS A 43 -0.32 -0.17 2.01
C LYS A 43 0.02 -0.31 3.49
N TYR A 44 0.17 -1.54 3.98
CA TYR A 44 0.47 -1.81 5.38
C TYR A 44 1.77 -1.14 5.85
N ILE A 45 2.85 -1.27 5.08
CA ILE A 45 4.13 -0.64 5.45
C ILE A 45 4.07 0.88 5.32
N SER A 46 3.31 1.41 4.35
CA SER A 46 3.11 2.85 4.20
C SER A 46 2.33 3.42 5.38
N ASP A 47 1.30 2.74 5.85
CA ASP A 47 0.52 3.17 7.02
C ASP A 47 1.36 3.16 8.29
N ALA A 48 2.11 2.09 8.52
CA ALA A 48 3.01 1.99 9.67
C ALA A 48 4.09 3.08 9.63
N PHE A 49 4.62 3.38 8.44
CA PHE A 49 5.55 4.49 8.24
C PHE A 49 4.90 5.83 8.52
N GLU A 50 3.71 6.12 7.98
CA GLU A 50 3.01 7.38 8.17
C GLU A 50 2.61 7.60 9.64
N GLU A 51 2.20 6.55 10.36
CA GLU A 51 1.95 6.57 11.81
C GLU A 51 3.19 7.02 12.58
N LEU A 52 4.36 6.44 12.28
CA LEU A 52 5.60 6.79 12.96
C LEU A 52 6.12 8.15 12.53
N TYR A 53 6.08 8.47 11.23
CA TYR A 53 6.43 9.78 10.68
C TYR A 53 5.67 10.90 11.38
N ALA A 54 4.37 10.73 11.65
CA ALA A 54 3.57 11.71 12.37
C ALA A 54 4.06 11.92 13.81
N LYS A 55 4.48 10.85 14.51
CA LYS A 55 5.04 10.93 15.87
C LYS A 55 6.41 11.60 15.89
N LEU A 56 7.30 11.20 14.98
CA LEU A 56 8.64 11.81 14.82
C LEU A 56 8.51 13.30 14.51
N LYS A 57 7.61 13.65 13.60
CA LYS A 57 7.33 15.04 13.22
C LYS A 57 6.71 15.87 14.35
N ALA A 58 5.86 15.27 15.18
CA ALA A 58 5.33 15.94 16.35
C ALA A 58 6.45 16.29 17.35
N GLY A 59 7.49 15.46 17.43
CA GLY A 59 8.69 15.73 18.22
C GLY A 59 8.40 15.76 19.73
N GLU A 60 7.43 14.97 20.18
CA GLU A 60 7.01 14.90 21.58
C GLU A 60 7.58 13.65 22.27
N GLY A 61 7.90 13.78 23.57
CA GLY A 61 8.37 12.65 24.38
C GLY A 61 9.71 12.08 23.90
N ASP A 62 9.75 10.76 23.69
CA ASP A 62 10.94 10.02 23.26
C ASP A 62 11.41 10.41 21.84
N TYR A 63 10.57 11.11 21.06
CA TYR A 63 10.88 11.56 19.69
C TYR A 63 11.34 13.03 19.62
N ALA A 64 11.60 13.66 20.76
CA ALA A 64 12.05 15.05 20.80
C ALA A 64 13.43 15.22 20.11
N GLY A 65 13.46 15.97 19.00
CA GLY A 65 14.67 16.18 18.20
C GLY A 65 14.97 15.08 17.18
N ALA A 66 14.07 14.10 17.02
CA ALA A 66 14.17 13.09 15.98
C ALA A 66 14.00 13.71 14.58
N ASP A 67 14.64 13.10 13.58
CA ASP A 67 14.48 13.46 12.18
C ASP A 67 13.51 12.48 11.50
N PRO A 68 12.30 12.93 11.08
CA PRO A 68 11.33 12.06 10.42
C PRO A 68 11.77 11.57 9.03
N GLU A 69 12.91 12.04 8.50
CA GLU A 69 13.49 11.50 7.27
C GLU A 69 14.77 10.67 7.54
N ASP A 70 15.14 10.44 8.81
CA ASP A 70 16.20 9.49 9.19
C ASP A 70 15.63 8.07 9.31
N LYS A 71 16.17 7.16 8.50
CA LYS A 71 15.78 5.73 8.48
C LYS A 71 16.08 4.99 9.77
N ASP A 72 17.06 5.43 10.57
CA ASP A 72 17.45 4.71 11.79
C ASP A 72 16.36 4.82 12.87
N GLU A 73 15.58 5.91 12.87
CA GLU A 73 14.40 6.10 13.73
C GLU A 73 13.31 5.04 13.46
N TYR A 74 13.11 4.69 12.18
CA TYR A 74 12.14 3.67 11.78
C TYR A 74 12.61 2.27 12.13
N LYS A 75 13.90 2.01 11.93
CA LYS A 75 14.51 0.71 12.24
C LYS A 75 14.44 0.39 13.74
N ALA A 76 14.60 1.39 14.61
CA ALA A 76 14.49 1.21 16.06
C ALA A 76 13.09 0.71 16.48
N GLU A 77 12.05 1.14 15.76
CA GLU A 77 10.65 0.77 15.99
C GLU A 77 10.20 -0.46 15.18
N ASN A 78 11.11 -1.14 14.49
CA ASN A 78 10.83 -2.24 13.56
C ASN A 78 9.84 -1.85 12.44
N VAL A 79 9.86 -0.59 12.02
CA VAL A 79 9.09 -0.06 10.89
C VAL A 79 10.01 0.04 9.67
N PHE A 80 9.50 -0.34 8.49
CA PHE A 80 10.23 -0.15 7.24
C PHE A 80 10.24 1.32 6.84
N PHE A 81 11.40 1.81 6.39
CA PHE A 81 11.49 3.15 5.85
C PHE A 81 10.84 3.19 4.47
N VAL A 82 9.94 4.15 4.24
CA VAL A 82 9.22 4.30 2.97
C VAL A 82 9.57 5.66 2.33
N PRO A 83 10.37 5.65 1.25
CA PRO A 83 10.69 6.84 0.48
C PRO A 83 9.45 7.60 0.00
N GLN A 84 9.56 8.91 -0.19
CA GLN A 84 8.44 9.80 -0.54
C GLN A 84 7.69 9.37 -1.82
N ASP A 85 8.41 8.88 -2.82
CA ASP A 85 7.89 8.35 -4.08
C ASP A 85 7.25 6.96 -3.95
N ALA A 86 7.51 6.26 -2.83
CA ALA A 86 6.96 4.95 -2.54
C ALA A 86 5.82 4.96 -1.52
N ARG A 87 5.51 6.11 -0.90
CA ARG A 87 4.40 6.26 0.05
C ARG A 87 3.06 6.00 -0.65
N TRP A 88 2.15 5.34 0.06
CA TRP A 88 0.83 5.01 -0.50
C TRP A 88 0.06 6.22 -1.03
N SER A 89 0.14 7.35 -0.31
CA SER A 89 -0.45 8.63 -0.74
C SER A 89 0.06 9.09 -2.11
N HIS A 90 1.34 8.86 -2.42
CA HIS A 90 1.92 9.14 -3.74
C HIS A 90 1.31 8.22 -4.81
N LEU A 91 1.23 6.92 -4.54
CA LEU A 91 0.68 5.94 -5.49
C LEU A 91 -0.80 6.19 -5.77
N GLN A 92 -1.58 6.50 -4.75
CA GLN A 92 -2.99 6.84 -4.89
C GLN A 92 -3.19 8.09 -5.75
N ALA A 93 -2.36 9.13 -5.55
CA ALA A 93 -2.41 10.35 -6.38
C ALA A 93 -2.11 10.08 -7.87
N HIS A 94 -1.34 9.03 -8.17
CA HIS A 94 -0.97 8.63 -9.53
C HIS A 94 -1.81 7.47 -10.07
N ALA A 95 -2.77 6.94 -9.31
CA ALA A 95 -3.51 5.71 -9.64
C ALA A 95 -4.23 5.76 -11.00
N LYS A 96 -4.65 6.94 -11.44
CA LYS A 96 -5.37 7.15 -12.72
C LYS A 96 -4.45 7.35 -13.91
N GLN A 97 -3.14 7.37 -13.70
CA GLN A 97 -2.17 7.57 -14.77
C GLN A 97 -1.89 6.26 -15.51
N PRO A 98 -1.66 6.30 -16.83
CA PRO A 98 -1.31 5.10 -17.59
C PRO A 98 0.03 4.50 -17.15
N THR A 99 0.86 5.27 -16.45
CA THR A 99 2.17 4.87 -15.94
C THR A 99 2.11 4.23 -14.55
N ILE A 100 0.93 4.06 -13.94
CA ILE A 100 0.79 3.57 -12.56
C ILE A 100 1.53 2.24 -12.31
N GLY A 101 1.52 1.33 -13.27
CA GLY A 101 2.26 0.07 -13.17
C GLY A 101 3.77 0.29 -12.95
N LYS A 102 4.35 1.22 -13.70
CA LYS A 102 5.75 1.61 -13.55
C LYS A 102 6.01 2.30 -12.22
N THR A 103 5.12 3.21 -11.81
CA THR A 103 5.22 3.91 -10.52
C THR A 103 5.22 2.94 -9.34
N VAL A 104 4.38 1.89 -9.39
CA VAL A 104 4.38 0.85 -8.34
C VAL A 104 5.66 0.03 -8.37
N ASP A 105 6.15 -0.39 -9.55
CA ASP A 105 7.42 -1.13 -9.64
C ASP A 105 8.61 -0.31 -9.10
N GLU A 106 8.67 0.99 -9.43
CA GLU A 106 9.69 1.93 -8.93
C GLU A 106 9.60 2.12 -7.40
N ALA A 107 8.39 2.22 -6.85
CA ALA A 107 8.15 2.28 -5.41
C ALA A 107 8.64 1.02 -4.68
N MET A 108 8.33 -0.17 -5.22
CA MET A 108 8.81 -1.44 -4.66
C MET A 108 10.34 -1.51 -4.68
N ASP A 109 10.97 -1.09 -5.79
CA ASP A 109 12.43 -1.01 -5.90
C ASP A 109 13.05 -0.02 -4.89
N ALA A 110 12.43 1.14 -4.69
CA ALA A 110 12.90 2.15 -3.74
C ALA A 110 12.86 1.62 -2.31
N ILE A 111 11.77 0.95 -1.93
CA ILE A 111 11.62 0.34 -0.60
C ILE A 111 12.66 -0.77 -0.38
N GLU A 112 12.91 -1.64 -1.36
CA GLU A 112 13.93 -2.68 -1.21
C GLU A 112 15.36 -2.12 -1.05
N LYS A 113 15.66 -0.97 -1.67
CA LYS A 113 16.97 -0.31 -1.55
C LYS A 113 17.21 0.22 -0.14
N GLU A 114 16.18 0.79 0.48
CA GLU A 114 16.28 1.33 1.84
C GLU A 114 16.17 0.23 2.92
N ASN A 115 15.54 -0.90 2.60
CA ASN A 115 15.24 -1.97 3.55
C ASN A 115 15.85 -3.30 3.10
N ALA A 116 17.08 -3.59 3.57
CA ALA A 116 17.83 -4.79 3.17
C ALA A 116 17.08 -6.12 3.38
N SER A 117 16.21 -6.22 4.39
CA SER A 117 15.38 -7.40 4.67
C SER A 117 14.27 -7.65 3.64
N LEU A 118 13.90 -6.65 2.84
CA LEU A 118 12.88 -6.76 1.79
C LEU A 118 13.48 -7.08 0.42
N LYS A 119 14.81 -7.18 0.30
CA LYS A 119 15.49 -7.40 -0.99
C LYS A 119 15.00 -8.68 -1.67
N GLY A 120 14.39 -8.54 -2.85
CA GLY A 120 13.85 -9.64 -3.64
C GLY A 120 12.52 -10.21 -3.13
N VAL A 121 11.89 -9.55 -2.15
CA VAL A 121 10.60 -9.97 -1.58
C VAL A 121 9.44 -9.26 -2.30
N LEU A 122 9.62 -8.01 -2.70
CA LEU A 122 8.55 -7.21 -3.27
C LEU A 122 8.34 -7.57 -4.75
N PRO A 123 7.09 -7.82 -5.18
CA PRO A 123 6.79 -8.10 -6.58
C PRO A 123 7.01 -6.84 -7.43
N LYS A 124 7.61 -7.00 -8.61
CA LYS A 124 7.89 -5.91 -9.56
C LYS A 124 7.31 -6.26 -10.93
N VAL A 125 6.01 -6.55 -10.92
CA VAL A 125 5.28 -7.12 -12.05
C VAL A 125 4.13 -6.22 -12.49
N TYR A 126 4.10 -4.99 -12.00
CA TYR A 126 2.98 -4.07 -12.17
C TYR A 126 3.02 -3.33 -13.52
N ALA A 127 4.19 -3.16 -14.14
CA ALA A 127 4.32 -2.59 -15.49
C ALA A 127 4.17 -3.60 -16.64
N ARG A 128 3.76 -4.84 -16.36
CA ARG A 128 3.60 -5.87 -17.41
C ARG A 128 2.42 -5.56 -18.33
N GLN A 129 2.57 -5.87 -19.62
CA GLN A 129 1.53 -5.61 -20.63
C GLN A 129 0.21 -6.36 -20.39
N ASN A 130 0.21 -7.44 -19.62
CA ASN A 130 -1.00 -8.18 -19.27
C ASN A 130 -1.77 -7.58 -18.08
N LEU A 131 -1.21 -6.58 -17.41
CA LEU A 131 -1.88 -5.82 -16.35
C LEU A 131 -2.42 -4.51 -16.92
N ASP A 132 -3.75 -4.39 -16.95
CA ASP A 132 -4.41 -3.16 -17.37
C ASP A 132 -4.19 -2.04 -16.34
N PRO A 133 -3.59 -0.89 -16.71
CA PRO A 133 -3.31 0.21 -15.78
C PRO A 133 -4.57 0.77 -15.11
N THR A 134 -5.71 0.79 -15.81
CA THR A 134 -6.98 1.29 -15.25
C THR A 134 -7.44 0.40 -14.11
N SER A 135 -7.44 -0.92 -14.33
CA SER A 135 -7.80 -1.92 -13.34
C SER A 135 -6.85 -1.93 -12.14
N LEU A 136 -5.54 -1.70 -12.37
CA LEU A 136 -4.56 -1.52 -11.29
C LEU A 136 -4.87 -0.26 -10.46
N GLY A 137 -5.18 0.87 -11.11
CA GLY A 137 -5.59 2.09 -10.44
C GLY A 137 -6.85 1.91 -9.58
N GLU A 138 -7.87 1.24 -10.11
CA GLU A 138 -9.09 0.89 -9.35
C GLU A 138 -8.78 0.01 -8.13
N LEU A 139 -7.82 -0.92 -8.24
CA LEU A 139 -7.40 -1.76 -7.12
C LEU A 139 -6.68 -0.95 -6.04
N ILE A 140 -5.83 0.02 -6.42
CA ILE A 140 -5.20 0.94 -5.47
C ILE A 140 -6.25 1.80 -4.76
N ASP A 141 -7.21 2.35 -5.48
CA ASP A 141 -8.32 3.11 -4.88
C ASP A 141 -9.16 2.24 -3.94
N LEU A 142 -9.41 0.97 -4.32
CA LEU A 142 -10.10 0.03 -3.44
C LEU A 142 -9.32 -0.20 -2.15
N ILE A 143 -8.02 -0.49 -2.26
CA ILE A 143 -7.17 -0.78 -1.11
C ILE A 143 -7.02 0.44 -0.19
N SER A 144 -7.04 1.64 -0.74
CA SER A 144 -7.01 2.89 0.02
C SER A 144 -8.19 3.04 0.98
N ASN A 145 -9.35 2.51 0.61
CA ASN A 145 -10.55 2.55 1.45
C ASN A 145 -10.57 1.46 2.53
N ILE A 146 -9.56 0.58 2.56
CA ILE A 146 -9.42 -0.45 3.59
C ILE A 146 -8.69 0.17 4.77
N ALA A 147 -9.33 0.19 5.95
CA ALA A 147 -8.65 0.42 7.21
C ALA A 147 -7.82 -0.83 7.59
N LEU A 148 -6.58 -0.92 7.08
CA LEU A 148 -5.64 -2.00 7.47
C LEU A 148 -5.04 -1.78 8.87
N GLY A 149 -5.21 -0.60 9.46
CA GLY A 149 -4.63 -0.19 10.74
C GLY A 149 -5.15 -0.94 11.98
N ASP A 150 -6.24 -1.70 11.89
CA ASP A 150 -6.76 -2.48 13.02
C ASP A 150 -6.04 -3.83 13.24
N ALA A 151 -5.01 -4.15 12.46
CA ALA A 151 -4.18 -5.34 12.66
C ALA A 151 -3.34 -5.30 13.96
N LYS A 152 -3.29 -4.16 14.67
CA LYS A 152 -2.73 -4.05 16.04
C LYS A 152 -3.68 -4.53 17.14
N SER A 153 -4.91 -4.93 16.82
CA SER A 153 -5.94 -5.35 17.80
C SER A 153 -6.31 -6.83 17.68
N ARG A 154 -5.33 -7.75 17.69
CA ARG A 154 -5.57 -9.18 17.99
C ARG A 154 -4.38 -9.83 18.68
#